data_AF-A0A3B9J796-F1
#
_entry.id   AF-A0A3B9J796-F1
#
_cell.length_a   1.000
_cell.length_b   1.000
_cell.length_c   1.000
_cell.angle_alpha   90.00
_cell.angle_beta   90.00
_cell.angle_gamma   90.00
#
_symmetry.space_group_name_H-M   'P 1'
#
loop_
_entity.id
_entity.type
_entity.pdbx_description
1 polymer ?
#
loop_
_entity_poly.entity_id
_entity_poly.type
_entity_poly.pdbx_seq_one_letter_code
_entity_poly.pdbx_strand_id
1 'polypeptide(L)'
;MRPDELYNAQKENWTALNALVERGQRQIDSLSPEDVQLLGRLYRQTTSDLAMAQRDFPRHQVTGYLNQLVGRAHAAIYRDEPLQTNRLVDFARHGFPRLFRKTLPFTLVAALLFILPALATGVSTFLAPQSALWLLPVEVQSLIPTIEQRELWVDIPIKERPYASS
;
A
#
# COMPACT_ATOMS: atom_id res chain seq x y z
N MET A 1 -43.80 1.45 -20.19
CA MET A 1 -43.02 2.31 -21.11
C MET A 1 -42.66 1.46 -22.32
N ARG A 2 -42.65 2.00 -23.53
CA ARG A 2 -42.15 1.27 -24.72
C ARG A 2 -40.63 1.47 -24.85
N PRO A 3 -39.90 0.55 -25.51
CA PRO A 3 -38.46 0.70 -25.73
C PRO A 3 -38.08 2.04 -26.39
N ASP A 4 -38.89 2.53 -27.33
CA ASP A 4 -38.64 3.76 -28.06
C ASP A 4 -38.83 5.02 -27.20
N GLU A 5 -39.75 4.97 -26.23
CA GLU A 5 -39.97 6.06 -25.28
C GLU A 5 -38.79 6.19 -24.32
N LEU A 6 -38.29 5.04 -23.82
CA LEU A 6 -37.08 5.00 -23.00
C LEU A 6 -35.88 5.55 -23.76
N TYR A 7 -35.69 5.09 -25.01
CA TYR A 7 -34.61 5.55 -25.87
C TYR A 7 -34.65 7.06 -26.08
N ASN A 8 -35.80 7.61 -26.48
CA ASN A 8 -35.91 9.04 -26.75
C ASN A 8 -35.71 9.90 -25.50
N ALA A 9 -36.14 9.44 -24.33
CA ALA A 9 -35.98 10.15 -23.08
C ALA A 9 -34.53 10.15 -22.54
N GLN A 10 -33.77 9.07 -22.77
CA GLN A 10 -32.46 8.87 -22.11
C GLN A 10 -31.26 8.90 -23.07
N LYS A 11 -31.46 8.92 -24.39
CA LYS A 11 -30.37 8.89 -25.40
C LYS A 11 -29.29 9.96 -25.19
N GLU A 12 -29.67 11.16 -24.72
CA GLU A 12 -28.73 12.26 -24.48
C GLU A 12 -27.79 11.92 -23.32
N ASN A 13 -28.33 11.37 -22.24
CA ASN A 13 -27.56 10.93 -21.07
C ASN A 13 -26.61 9.79 -21.43
N TRP A 14 -27.06 8.83 -22.23
CA TRP A 14 -26.23 7.70 -22.66
C TRP A 14 -25.09 8.16 -23.59
N THR A 15 -25.38 9.12 -24.47
CA THR A 15 -24.39 9.70 -25.38
C THR A 15 -23.35 10.53 -24.62
N ALA A 16 -23.79 11.34 -23.65
CA ALA A 16 -22.91 12.09 -22.76
C ALA A 16 -22.01 11.17 -21.93
N LEU A 17 -22.56 10.08 -21.37
CA LEU A 17 -21.78 9.07 -20.66
C LEU A 17 -20.73 8.44 -21.58
N ASN A 18 -21.12 8.04 -22.79
CA ASN A 18 -20.18 7.45 -23.75
C ASN A 18 -19.03 8.42 -24.08
N ALA A 19 -19.32 9.70 -24.33
CA ALA A 19 -18.32 10.70 -24.65
C ALA A 19 -17.32 10.90 -23.50
N LEU A 20 -17.80 10.95 -22.25
CA LEU A 20 -16.94 11.06 -21.07
C LEU A 20 -16.05 9.83 -20.89
N VAL A 21 -16.61 8.63 -21.07
CA VAL A 21 -15.86 7.37 -20.98
C VAL A 21 -14.76 7.31 -22.05
N GLU A 22 -15.08 7.65 -23.31
CA GLU A 22 -14.08 7.68 -24.39
C GLU A 22 -12.98 8.71 -24.15
N ARG A 23 -13.33 9.89 -23.61
CA ARG A 23 -12.35 10.94 -23.30
C ARG A 23 -11.41 10.49 -22.18
N GLY A 24 -11.94 9.94 -21.10
CA GLY A 24 -11.16 9.40 -19.98
C GLY A 24 -10.29 8.20 -20.36
N GLN A 25 -10.72 7.37 -21.32
CA GLN A 25 -9.91 6.25 -21.81
C GLN A 25 -8.70 6.69 -22.64
N ARG A 26 -8.82 7.78 -23.42
CA ARG A 26 -7.71 8.32 -24.23
C ARG A 26 -6.70 9.07 -23.38
N GLN A 27 -7.17 9.88 -22.44
CA GLN A 27 -6.31 10.71 -21.60
C GLN A 27 -6.94 10.90 -20.21
N ILE A 28 -6.32 10.31 -19.19
CA ILE A 28 -6.85 10.33 -17.81
C ILE A 28 -6.93 11.76 -17.26
N ASP A 29 -5.92 12.59 -17.53
CA ASP A 29 -5.85 13.99 -17.06
C ASP A 29 -6.79 14.94 -17.83
N SER A 30 -7.58 14.45 -18.80
CA SER A 30 -8.47 15.28 -19.62
C SER A 30 -9.87 15.49 -19.00
N LEU A 31 -10.17 14.81 -17.89
CA LEU A 31 -11.43 14.97 -17.16
C LEU A 31 -11.23 15.98 -16.03
N SER A 32 -12.00 17.07 -16.06
CA SER A 32 -12.07 17.99 -14.93
C SER A 32 -12.78 17.34 -13.73
N PRO A 33 -12.62 17.87 -12.51
CA PRO A 33 -13.37 17.39 -11.35
C PRO A 33 -14.88 17.38 -11.56
N GLU A 34 -15.41 18.34 -12.31
CA GLU A 34 -16.84 18.43 -12.66
C GLU A 34 -17.26 17.30 -13.61
N ASP A 35 -16.40 16.98 -14.59
CA ASP A 35 -16.63 15.86 -15.51
C ASP A 35 -16.65 14.52 -14.77
N VAL A 36 -15.78 14.33 -13.77
CA VAL A 36 -15.75 13.10 -12.95
C VAL A 36 -17.04 12.96 -12.14
N GLN A 37 -17.54 14.04 -11.55
CA GLN A 37 -18.82 14.02 -10.86
C GLN A 37 -19.99 13.74 -11.81
N LEU A 38 -19.98 14.35 -13.00
CA LEU A 38 -20.98 14.11 -14.03
C LEU A 38 -20.95 12.65 -14.51
N LEU A 39 -19.76 12.10 -14.75
CA LEU A 39 -19.55 10.69 -15.11
C LEU A 39 -20.18 9.75 -14.08
N GLY A 40 -19.91 9.96 -12.78
CA GLY A 40 -20.46 9.14 -11.70
C GLY A 40 -21.99 9.27 -11.55
N ARG A 41 -22.57 10.44 -11.84
CA ARG A 41 -24.03 10.62 -11.88
C ARG A 41 -24.66 9.88 -13.05
N LEU A 42 -24.16 10.10 -14.26
CA LEU A 42 -24.67 9.47 -15.48
C LEU A 42 -24.53 7.94 -15.43
N TYR A 43 -23.42 7.44 -14.88
CA TYR A 43 -23.20 6.01 -14.66
C TYR A 43 -24.32 5.38 -13.82
N ARG A 44 -24.63 5.93 -12.63
CA ARG A 44 -25.69 5.40 -11.75
C ARG A 44 -27.07 5.44 -12.41
N GLN A 45 -27.35 6.51 -13.15
CA GLN A 45 -28.59 6.63 -13.91
C GLN A 45 -28.68 5.56 -15.01
N THR A 46 -27.64 5.39 -15.81
CA THR A 46 -27.60 4.37 -16.88
C THR A 46 -27.65 2.94 -16.32
N THR A 47 -27.07 2.67 -15.15
CA THR A 47 -27.23 1.38 -14.46
C THR A 47 -28.69 1.13 -14.05
N SER A 48 -29.40 2.18 -13.62
CA SER A 48 -30.84 2.08 -13.31
C SER A 48 -31.66 1.84 -14.58
N ASP A 49 -31.33 2.51 -15.68
CA ASP A 49 -31.95 2.29 -17.00
C ASP A 49 -31.71 0.86 -17.50
N LEU A 50 -30.50 0.32 -17.29
CA LEU A 50 -30.17 -1.07 -17.62
C LEU A 50 -31.02 -2.05 -16.82
N ALA A 51 -31.19 -1.85 -15.51
CA ALA A 51 -32.03 -2.70 -14.68
C ALA A 51 -33.50 -2.68 -15.14
N MET A 52 -34.00 -1.51 -15.53
CA MET A 52 -35.34 -1.36 -16.10
C MET A 52 -35.47 -2.08 -17.45
N ALA A 53 -34.48 -1.91 -18.35
CA ALA A 53 -34.46 -2.55 -19.65
C ALA A 53 -34.34 -4.08 -19.56
N GLN A 54 -33.59 -4.59 -18.58
CA GLN A 54 -33.51 -6.03 -18.29
C GLN A 54 -34.85 -6.59 -17.79
N ARG A 55 -35.58 -5.84 -16.95
CA ARG A 55 -36.89 -6.24 -16.45
C ARG A 55 -37.96 -6.25 -17.55
N ASP A 56 -38.03 -5.17 -18.32
CA ASP A 56 -39.15 -4.92 -19.23
C ASP A 56 -38.88 -5.44 -20.65
N PHE A 57 -37.62 -5.42 -21.11
CA PHE A 57 -37.22 -5.76 -22.49
C PHE A 57 -35.91 -6.59 -22.56
N PRO A 58 -35.80 -7.75 -21.88
CA PRO A 58 -34.53 -8.48 -21.72
C PRO A 58 -33.87 -8.93 -23.04
N ARG A 59 -34.65 -9.17 -24.09
CA ARG A 59 -34.16 -9.60 -25.41
C ARG A 59 -33.98 -8.47 -26.42
N HIS A 60 -34.24 -7.22 -26.02
CA HIS A 60 -34.17 -6.07 -26.92
C HIS A 60 -32.73 -5.54 -27.05
N GLN A 61 -32.40 -4.99 -28.22
CA GLN A 61 -31.07 -4.43 -28.53
C GLN A 61 -30.61 -3.34 -27.54
N VAL A 62 -31.57 -2.57 -27.00
CA VAL A 62 -31.28 -1.50 -26.02
C VAL A 62 -30.64 -2.06 -24.75
N THR A 63 -31.07 -3.23 -24.30
CA THR A 63 -30.55 -3.89 -23.10
C THR A 63 -29.10 -4.31 -23.32
N GLY A 64 -28.78 -4.84 -24.50
CA GLY A 64 -27.41 -5.17 -24.89
C GLY A 64 -26.50 -3.95 -24.97
N TYR A 65 -26.99 -2.86 -25.58
CA TYR A 65 -26.27 -1.59 -25.66
C TYR A 65 -25.96 -1.01 -24.27
N LEU A 66 -26.97 -0.94 -23.40
CA LEU A 66 -26.80 -0.43 -22.04
C LEU A 66 -25.83 -1.27 -21.22
N ASN A 67 -25.88 -2.60 -21.37
CA ASN A 67 -24.96 -3.50 -20.69
C ASN A 67 -23.50 -3.22 -21.07
N GLN A 68 -23.22 -3.04 -22.37
CA GLN A 68 -21.88 -2.69 -22.86
C GLN A 68 -21.44 -1.30 -22.38
N LEU A 69 -22.34 -0.32 -22.39
CA LEU A 69 -22.05 1.04 -21.94
C LEU A 69 -21.69 1.08 -20.45
N VAL A 70 -22.49 0.42 -19.59
CA VAL A 70 -22.24 0.31 -18.15
C VAL A 70 -20.93 -0.44 -17.88
N GLY A 71 -20.65 -1.52 -18.62
CA GLY A 71 -19.39 -2.26 -18.49
C GLY A 71 -18.16 -1.41 -18.78
N ARG A 72 -18.17 -0.64 -19.88
CA ARG A 72 -17.05 0.27 -20.21
C ARG A 72 -16.93 1.43 -19.22
N ALA A 73 -18.06 1.98 -18.75
CA ALA A 73 -18.05 3.02 -17.74
C ALA A 73 -17.48 2.53 -16.40
N HIS A 74 -17.85 1.32 -15.98
CA HIS A 74 -17.30 0.68 -14.78
C HIS A 74 -15.77 0.53 -14.89
N ALA A 75 -15.29 0.00 -16.01
CA ALA A 75 -13.85 -0.14 -16.26
C ALA A 75 -13.11 1.21 -16.28
N ALA A 76 -13.77 2.31 -16.67
CA ALA A 76 -13.18 3.65 -16.63
C ALA A 76 -13.17 4.26 -15.22
N ILE A 77 -14.24 4.06 -14.42
CA ILE A 77 -14.37 4.61 -13.07
C ILE A 77 -13.45 3.89 -12.08
N TYR A 78 -13.36 2.57 -12.17
CA TYR A 78 -12.59 1.73 -11.25
C TYR A 78 -11.26 1.27 -11.84
N ARG A 79 -10.74 1.99 -12.83
CA ARG A 79 -9.42 1.67 -13.37
C ARG A 79 -8.38 1.99 -12.31
N ASP A 80 -7.63 1.00 -11.88
CA ASP A 80 -6.43 1.23 -11.06
C ASP A 80 -5.46 2.12 -11.84
N GLU A 81 -4.92 3.16 -11.19
CA GLU A 81 -3.86 3.97 -11.76
C GLU A 81 -2.67 3.03 -12.07
N PRO A 82 -2.22 2.89 -13.33
CA PRO A 82 -1.02 2.12 -13.61
C PRO A 82 0.13 2.78 -12.86
N LEU A 83 0.87 2.00 -12.08
CA LEU A 83 2.03 2.47 -11.33
C LEU A 83 2.99 3.18 -12.30
N GLN A 84 2.97 4.51 -12.29
CA GLN A 84 3.88 5.30 -13.10
C GLN A 84 5.26 5.22 -12.45
N THR A 85 6.20 4.53 -13.10
CA THR A 85 7.59 4.38 -12.63
C THR A 85 8.21 5.74 -12.26
N ASN A 86 7.84 6.80 -12.96
CA ASN A 86 8.30 8.16 -12.68
C ASN A 86 7.82 8.68 -11.30
N ARG A 87 6.56 8.42 -10.92
CA ARG A 87 6.04 8.78 -9.58
C ARG A 87 6.74 8.01 -8.47
N LEU A 88 7.15 6.75 -8.72
CA LEU A 88 7.92 5.97 -7.76
C LEU A 88 9.33 6.55 -7.55
N VAL A 89 10.00 6.95 -8.63
CA VAL A 89 11.32 7.60 -8.56
C VAL A 89 11.23 8.95 -7.85
N ASP A 90 10.21 9.75 -8.15
CA ASP A 90 9.97 11.02 -7.46
C ASP A 90 9.67 10.83 -5.98
N PHE A 91 8.88 9.83 -5.63
CA PHE A 91 8.65 9.47 -4.23
C PHE A 91 9.95 9.04 -3.55
N ALA A 92 10.76 8.19 -4.18
CA ALA A 92 12.02 7.75 -3.60
C ALA A 92 13.02 8.91 -3.40
N ARG A 93 13.08 9.87 -4.34
CA ARG A 93 14.01 11.00 -4.29
C ARG A 93 13.53 12.16 -3.41
N HIS A 94 12.24 12.43 -3.38
CA HIS A 94 11.68 13.62 -2.72
C HIS A 94 10.71 13.27 -1.59
N GLY A 95 9.82 12.31 -1.82
CA GLY A 95 8.80 11.90 -0.84
C GLY A 95 9.41 11.24 0.40
N PHE A 96 10.24 10.23 0.20
CA PHE A 96 10.85 9.43 1.25
C PHE A 96 11.79 10.27 2.13
N PRO A 97 12.75 11.07 1.60
CA PRO A 97 13.60 11.91 2.45
C PRO A 97 12.81 12.97 3.21
N ARG A 98 11.75 13.53 2.60
CA ARG A 98 10.87 14.49 3.29
C ARG A 98 10.12 13.84 4.44
N LEU A 99 9.61 12.62 4.24
CA LEU A 99 8.93 11.87 5.29
C LEU A 99 9.89 11.52 6.43
N PHE A 100 11.08 11.00 6.09
CA PHE A 100 12.11 10.69 7.06
C PHE A 100 12.52 11.91 7.89
N ARG A 101 12.69 13.09 7.27
CA ARG A 101 12.99 14.34 7.99
C ARG A 101 11.87 14.76 8.93
N LYS A 102 10.61 14.46 8.61
CA LYS A 102 9.48 14.73 9.52
C LYS A 102 9.45 13.76 10.70
N THR A 103 9.84 12.51 10.51
CA THR A 103 9.85 11.49 11.57
C THR A 103 11.17 11.37 12.31
N LEU A 104 12.20 12.13 11.89
CA LEU A 104 13.52 12.17 12.51
C LEU A 104 13.49 12.27 14.05
N PRO A 105 12.67 13.13 14.69
CA PRO A 105 12.64 13.20 16.15
C PRO A 105 12.29 11.86 16.81
N PHE A 106 11.31 11.13 16.27
CA PHE A 106 10.92 9.82 16.80
C PHE A 106 12.01 8.77 16.54
N THR A 107 12.59 8.75 15.34
CA THR A 107 13.69 7.86 14.99
C THR A 107 14.91 8.11 15.88
N LEU A 108 15.24 9.37 16.15
CA LEU A 108 16.34 9.76 17.03
C LEU A 108 16.08 9.34 18.47
N VAL A 109 14.86 9.54 18.99
CA VAL A 109 14.51 9.08 20.35
C VAL A 109 14.66 7.57 20.46
N ALA A 110 14.15 6.80 19.51
CA ALA A 110 14.30 5.35 19.50
C ALA A 110 15.78 4.92 19.42
N ALA A 111 16.57 5.57 18.55
CA ALA A 111 17.99 5.31 18.43
C ALA A 111 18.75 5.64 19.73
N LEU A 112 18.43 6.76 20.38
CA LEU A 112 19.04 7.16 21.64
C LEU A 112 18.67 6.20 22.79
N LEU A 113 17.42 5.74 22.85
CA LEU A 113 17.00 4.75 23.83
C LEU A 113 17.74 3.41 23.70
N PHE A 114 18.25 3.09 22.51
CA PHE A 114 19.07 1.90 22.30
C PHE A 114 20.57 2.17 22.52
N ILE A 115 21.09 3.25 21.93
CA ILE A 115 22.52 3.56 21.93
C ILE A 115 23.02 4.03 23.30
N LEU A 116 22.26 4.87 24.01
CA LEU A 116 22.72 5.42 25.29
C LEU A 116 22.92 4.33 26.35
N PRO A 117 21.98 3.40 26.58
CA PRO A 117 22.21 2.30 27.53
C PRO A 117 23.32 1.35 27.07
N ALA A 118 23.42 1.06 25.76
CA ALA A 118 24.47 0.21 25.22
C ALA A 118 25.87 0.80 25.47
N LEU A 119 26.05 2.10 25.19
CA LEU A 119 27.30 2.80 25.47
C LEU A 119 27.58 2.91 26.97
N ALA A 120 26.57 3.25 27.78
CA ALA A 120 26.74 3.34 29.23
C ALA A 120 27.18 2.01 29.84
N THR A 121 26.56 0.91 29.42
CA THR A 121 26.90 -0.46 29.85
C THR A 121 28.29 -0.87 29.39
N GLY A 122 28.63 -0.60 28.12
CA GLY A 122 29.94 -0.90 27.55
C GLY A 122 31.07 -0.14 28.25
N VAL A 123 30.90 1.16 28.45
CA VAL A 123 31.88 2.01 29.14
C VAL A 123 32.00 1.62 30.62
N SER A 124 30.89 1.35 31.31
CA SER A 124 30.91 0.88 32.70
C SER A 124 31.73 -0.41 32.83
N THR A 125 31.49 -1.38 31.95
CA THR A 125 32.18 -2.68 31.96
C THR A 125 33.65 -2.54 31.61
N PHE A 126 33.98 -1.62 30.69
CA PHE A 126 35.37 -1.35 30.32
C PHE A 126 36.18 -0.74 31.48
N LEU A 127 35.58 0.17 32.25
CA LEU A 127 36.24 0.83 33.39
C LEU A 127 36.26 -0.05 34.64
N ALA A 128 35.22 -0.84 34.87
CA ALA A 128 35.07 -1.71 36.02
C ALA A 128 34.52 -3.08 35.58
N PRO A 129 35.38 -4.08 35.29
CA PRO A 129 34.96 -5.38 34.76
C PRO A 129 33.91 -6.09 35.63
N GLN A 130 33.98 -5.88 36.95
CA GLN A 130 33.01 -6.39 37.92
C GLN A 130 31.57 -5.89 37.74
N SER A 131 31.33 -4.79 37.00
CA SER A 131 29.96 -4.31 36.72
C SER A 131 29.18 -5.25 35.80
N ALA A 132 29.86 -6.09 35.03
CA ALA A 132 29.21 -7.08 34.16
C ALA A 132 28.31 -8.04 34.94
N LEU A 133 28.69 -8.39 36.18
CA LEU A 133 27.93 -9.30 37.05
C LEU A 133 26.58 -8.73 37.51
N TRP A 134 26.43 -7.40 37.47
CA TRP A 134 25.20 -6.71 37.90
C TRP A 134 24.31 -6.35 36.71
N LEU A 135 24.90 -6.23 35.52
CA LEU A 135 24.23 -5.78 34.30
C LEU A 135 23.78 -6.96 33.42
N LEU A 136 24.47 -8.11 33.48
CA LEU A 136 24.12 -9.30 32.72
C LEU A 136 23.16 -10.22 33.50
N PRO A 137 22.16 -10.82 32.83
CA PRO A 137 21.34 -11.89 33.40
C PRO A 137 22.20 -13.07 33.87
N VAL A 138 21.76 -13.78 34.90
CA VAL A 138 22.50 -14.88 35.56
C VAL A 138 22.91 -15.97 34.57
N GLU A 139 22.09 -16.22 33.54
CA GLU A 139 22.35 -17.22 32.51
C GLU A 139 23.56 -16.85 31.65
N VAL A 140 23.72 -15.55 31.35
CA VAL A 140 24.81 -15.01 30.50
C VAL A 140 26.11 -14.87 31.29
N GLN A 141 26.05 -14.74 32.61
CA GLN A 141 27.25 -14.64 33.46
C GLN A 141 28.15 -15.88 33.37
N SER A 142 27.58 -17.05 33.05
CA SER A 142 28.33 -18.28 32.80
C SER A 142 29.34 -18.18 31.65
N LEU A 143 29.15 -17.22 30.73
CA LEU A 143 30.02 -16.99 29.56
C LEU A 143 31.19 -16.04 29.83
N ILE A 144 31.16 -15.29 30.94
CA ILE A 144 32.25 -14.37 31.33
C ILE A 144 33.62 -15.06 31.35
N PRO A 145 33.82 -16.21 32.03
CA PRO A 145 35.13 -16.86 32.07
C PRO A 145 35.61 -17.34 30.69
N THR A 146 34.69 -17.74 29.79
CA THR A 146 35.00 -18.12 28.41
C THR A 146 35.54 -16.92 27.61
N ILE A 147 34.86 -15.77 27.73
CA ILE A 147 35.25 -14.52 27.06
C ILE A 147 36.59 -14.00 27.60
N GLU A 148 36.85 -14.11 28.92
CA GLU A 148 38.14 -13.75 29.53
C GLU A 148 39.30 -14.61 29.01
N GLN A 149 39.04 -15.89 28.74
CA GLN A 149 39.99 -16.82 28.12
C GLN A 149 40.19 -16.55 26.62
N ARG A 150 39.54 -15.52 26.07
CA ARG A 150 39.47 -15.18 24.64
C ARG A 150 38.86 -16.28 23.76
N GLU A 151 38.11 -17.19 24.37
CA GLU A 151 37.29 -18.15 23.66
C GLU A 151 35.89 -17.56 23.50
N LEU A 152 35.26 -17.82 22.36
CA LEU A 152 33.89 -17.38 22.12
C LEU A 152 32.93 -18.55 22.32
N TRP A 153 31.66 -18.25 22.60
CA TRP A 153 30.60 -19.28 22.66
C TRP A 153 30.40 -20.03 21.33
N VAL A 154 31.05 -19.58 20.25
CA VAL A 154 31.07 -20.23 18.93
C VAL A 154 32.25 -21.21 18.76
N ASP A 155 33.22 -21.22 19.68
CA ASP A 155 34.37 -22.13 19.67
C ASP A 155 33.96 -23.50 20.23
N ILE A 156 33.10 -24.20 19.49
CA ILE A 156 32.57 -25.50 19.88
C ILE A 156 33.62 -26.59 19.55
N PRO A 157 34.04 -27.42 20.54
CA PRO A 157 34.93 -28.55 20.30
C PRO A 157 34.39 -29.45 19.20
N ILE A 158 35.25 -29.94 18.30
CA ILE A 158 34.85 -30.71 17.10
C ILE A 158 33.95 -31.90 17.46
N LYS A 159 34.13 -32.50 18.65
CA LYS A 159 33.35 -33.63 19.16
C LYS A 159 31.92 -33.27 19.59
N GLU A 160 31.67 -32.00 19.88
CA GLU A 160 30.39 -31.50 20.45
C GLU A 160 29.55 -30.74 19.42
N ARG A 161 30.13 -30.33 18.28
CA ARG A 161 29.43 -29.65 17.18
C ARG A 161 28.14 -30.35 16.71
N PRO A 162 28.05 -31.69 16.62
CA PRO A 162 26.80 -32.35 16.21
C PRO A 162 25.63 -32.14 17.18
N TYR A 163 25.91 -31.82 18.45
CA TYR A 163 24.91 -31.69 19.51
C TYR A 163 24.55 -30.23 19.83
N ALA A 164 25.32 -29.26 19.33
CA ALA A 164 25.15 -27.83 19.61
C ALA A 164 24.10 -27.14 18.72
N SER A 165 23.59 -27.81 17.68
CA SER A 165 22.62 -27.27 16.72
C SER A 165 21.22 -27.90 16.81
N SER A 166 20.88 -28.51 17.95
CA SER A 166 19.55 -29.07 18.22
C SER A 166 18.67 -28.12 19.02
#